data_AF-A0A9P9HVB0-F1
#
_entry.id   AF-A0A9P9HVB0-F1
#
_cell.length_a   1.000
_cell.length_b   1.000
_cell.length_c   1.000
_cell.angle_alpha   90.00
_cell.angle_beta   90.00
_cell.angle_gamma   90.00
#
_symmetry.space_group_name_H-M   'P 1'
#
loop_
_entity.id
_entity.type
_entity.pdbx_description
1 polymer ?
#
loop_
_entity_poly.entity_id
_entity_poly.type
_entity_poly.pdbx_seq_one_letter_code
_entity_poly.pdbx_strand_id
1 'polypeptide(L)'
;MPPKTKGSSKPEPKATPEPPPDTVSQRSEQRFFQTNPIEQRRQQVGLASLSPAEKKTFTHTNLILPVANRRVPLSNRSERDFWKFVTKEGLPIRRLPRDYAWGKDRSGRDIGTYSPDELEQRGLKHAKLTSLQIQHRQFLKKREIAGGEVSEEEVAKEKTRRKAMAALKRDLYGEITGALAQDPEWDDVIPIPQNEPEDALAQIAYPDDYAEAVSYLRAVMAADECSPRTLRLTEHVISMNPAHYTVWLFRFKIISVLKLSIPDEIKWLNEVALSNLKNYQIWNHRQLLMDYYYPLIEEDDATVRKLARSETQFITTMLAEDAKNYHVWSYRQYLVGKLSMWTMSELLSTQNHIEEDVRNNSAWSHRFYIVFSDPTASTSGSGPTESDPRVPAETIDREIKYAKEKISLAPQNQSPWNYLFGVLSKGARPLTSVKEFAEGFVSALGEDAEEVRSSHALDFLAKLYDEEGDKDKAELCLRRLGEKWDPVREGYWKYRVTLLKSGGEKAQE
;
A
#
# COMPACT_ATOMS: atom_id res chain seq x y z
N MET A 1 7.53 46.56 -64.28
CA MET A 1 8.35 47.77 -64.01
C MET A 1 7.66 48.59 -62.92
N PRO A 2 8.25 48.74 -61.73
CA PRO A 2 7.66 49.61 -60.72
C PRO A 2 7.95 51.09 -61.06
N PRO A 3 6.99 52.01 -60.91
CA PRO A 3 7.21 53.43 -61.18
C PRO A 3 8.04 54.08 -60.07
N LYS A 4 8.96 54.94 -60.49
CA LYS A 4 9.90 55.72 -59.68
C LYS A 4 9.17 56.64 -58.70
N THR A 5 9.54 56.58 -57.42
CA THR A 5 9.19 57.56 -56.39
C THR A 5 10.09 58.79 -56.50
N LYS A 6 9.49 59.97 -56.65
CA LYS A 6 10.09 61.28 -56.38
C LYS A 6 9.30 61.93 -55.25
N GLY A 7 9.99 62.45 -54.25
CA GLY A 7 9.39 63.32 -53.23
C GLY A 7 10.03 63.15 -51.87
N SER A 8 11.04 63.97 -51.59
CA SER A 8 11.69 64.16 -50.30
C SER A 8 10.69 64.58 -49.20
N SER A 9 10.62 63.81 -48.12
CA SER A 9 10.17 64.30 -46.81
C SER A 9 11.37 64.31 -45.86
N LYS A 10 11.52 65.40 -45.10
CA LYS A 10 12.55 65.60 -44.08
C LYS A 10 12.61 64.41 -43.11
N PRO A 11 13.80 63.99 -42.64
CA PRO A 11 13.90 62.96 -41.63
C PRO A 11 13.28 63.46 -40.32
N GLU A 12 12.27 62.74 -39.83
CA GLU A 12 11.82 62.85 -38.43
C GLU A 12 12.99 62.52 -37.48
N PRO A 13 13.04 63.15 -36.30
CA PRO A 13 14.10 62.84 -35.33
C PRO A 13 14.02 61.35 -34.97
N LYS A 14 15.12 60.63 -35.18
CA LYS A 14 15.27 59.24 -34.70
C LYS A 14 14.95 59.24 -33.20
N ALA A 15 13.86 58.58 -32.83
CA ALA A 15 13.57 58.26 -31.44
C ALA A 15 14.83 57.63 -30.82
N THR A 16 15.24 58.13 -29.66
CA THR A 16 16.25 57.50 -28.80
C THR A 16 15.89 56.02 -28.64
N PRO A 17 16.83 55.07 -28.84
CA PRO A 17 16.52 53.66 -28.64
C PRO A 17 16.03 53.46 -27.21
N GLU A 18 14.81 52.95 -27.06
CA GLU A 18 14.26 52.59 -25.75
C GLU A 18 15.20 51.59 -25.08
N PRO A 19 15.40 51.69 -23.75
CA PRO A 19 16.25 50.75 -23.02
C PRO A 19 15.71 49.31 -23.22
N PRO A 20 16.61 48.30 -23.27
CA PRO A 20 16.19 46.92 -23.40
C PRO A 20 15.24 46.57 -22.23
N PRO A 21 14.13 45.87 -22.50
CA PRO A 21 13.15 45.57 -21.46
C PRO A 21 13.73 44.53 -20.49
N ASP A 22 13.70 44.82 -19.19
CA ASP A 22 14.13 43.90 -18.14
C ASP A 22 13.12 42.76 -17.93
N THR A 23 11.85 42.99 -18.32
CA THR A 23 10.78 42.01 -18.19
C THR A 23 9.99 41.80 -19.49
N VAL A 24 9.36 40.64 -19.59
CA VAL A 24 8.46 40.30 -20.71
C VAL A 24 7.26 41.26 -20.78
N SER A 25 6.70 41.69 -19.64
CA SER A 25 5.62 42.67 -19.61
C SER A 25 6.07 44.02 -20.18
N GLN A 26 7.26 44.51 -19.81
CA GLN A 26 7.82 45.72 -20.41
C GLN A 26 8.07 45.56 -21.91
N ARG A 27 8.57 44.40 -22.35
CA ARG A 27 8.73 44.09 -23.78
C ARG A 27 7.39 44.10 -24.52
N SER A 28 6.35 43.53 -23.91
CA SER A 28 4.98 43.56 -24.44
C SER A 28 4.42 44.98 -24.49
N GLU A 29 4.68 45.81 -23.48
CA GLU A 29 4.27 47.20 -23.44
C GLU A 29 4.96 48.04 -24.53
N GLN A 30 6.28 47.90 -24.70
CA GLN A 30 7.02 48.52 -25.80
C GLN A 30 6.42 48.09 -27.16
N ARG A 31 6.18 46.79 -27.35
CA ARG A 31 5.57 46.26 -28.58
C ARG A 31 4.13 46.75 -28.77
N PHE A 32 3.38 46.95 -27.69
CA PHE A 32 2.06 47.55 -27.74
C PHE A 32 2.14 48.95 -28.32
N PHE A 33 2.99 49.83 -27.81
CA PHE A 33 3.11 51.18 -28.37
C PHE A 33 3.67 51.20 -29.82
N GLN A 34 4.63 50.32 -30.14
CA GLN A 34 5.13 50.16 -31.51
C GLN A 34 4.04 49.72 -32.50
N THR A 35 3.09 48.90 -32.05
CA THR A 35 1.97 48.44 -32.89
C THR A 35 0.74 49.35 -32.83
N ASN A 36 0.77 50.38 -31.97
CA ASN A 36 -0.32 51.30 -31.72
C ASN A 36 0.19 52.76 -31.72
N PRO A 37 0.56 53.33 -32.87
CA PRO A 37 1.37 54.56 -32.95
C PRO A 37 0.75 55.82 -32.34
N ILE A 38 -0.57 55.89 -32.18
CA ILE A 38 -1.28 57.06 -31.59
C ILE A 38 -1.63 56.84 -30.11
N GLU A 39 -1.42 55.63 -29.59
CA GLU A 39 -1.94 55.22 -28.30
C GLU A 39 -1.25 55.91 -27.12
N GLN A 40 0.08 56.08 -27.18
CA GLN A 40 0.83 56.82 -26.16
C GLN A 40 0.34 58.27 -26.06
N ARG A 41 0.14 58.93 -27.22
CA ARG A 41 -0.39 60.28 -27.30
C ARG A 41 -1.83 60.35 -26.78
N ARG A 42 -2.68 59.40 -27.18
CA ARG A 42 -4.07 59.28 -26.70
C ARG A 42 -4.14 59.18 -25.18
N GLN A 43 -3.23 58.44 -24.56
CA GLN A 43 -3.18 58.30 -23.09
C GLN A 43 -2.75 59.60 -22.39
N GLN A 44 -1.87 60.38 -23.00
CA GLN A 44 -1.40 61.66 -22.43
C GLN A 44 -2.43 62.80 -22.53
N VAL A 45 -3.11 62.94 -23.68
CA VAL A 45 -3.98 64.10 -23.93
C VAL A 45 -5.48 63.78 -23.97
N GLY A 46 -5.84 62.50 -23.99
CA GLY A 46 -7.21 62.03 -24.18
C GLY A 46 -7.66 62.03 -25.65
N LEU A 47 -8.65 61.19 -25.98
CA LEU A 47 -9.16 61.03 -27.36
C LEU A 47 -9.74 62.34 -27.93
N ALA A 48 -10.38 63.16 -27.09
CA ALA A 48 -11.00 64.40 -27.50
C ALA A 48 -9.98 65.44 -28.01
N SER A 49 -8.80 65.47 -27.40
CA SER A 49 -7.72 66.43 -27.65
C SER A 49 -6.79 66.04 -28.80
N LEU A 50 -7.00 64.87 -29.42
CA LEU A 50 -6.27 64.47 -30.63
C LEU A 50 -6.68 65.35 -31.83
N SER A 51 -5.70 65.70 -32.67
CA SER A 51 -5.93 66.38 -33.94
C SER A 51 -6.76 65.52 -34.91
N PRO A 52 -7.39 66.12 -35.94
CA PRO A 52 -8.13 65.37 -36.96
C PRO A 52 -7.31 64.28 -37.65
N ALA A 53 -6.01 64.52 -37.86
CA ALA A 53 -5.08 63.55 -38.44
C ALA A 53 -4.83 62.37 -37.49
N GLU A 54 -4.56 62.65 -36.20
CA GLU A 54 -4.34 61.61 -35.19
C GLU A 54 -5.59 60.78 -34.94
N LYS A 55 -6.78 61.41 -34.91
CA LYS A 55 -8.07 60.70 -34.84
C LYS A 55 -8.25 59.78 -36.04
N LYS A 56 -7.94 60.26 -37.25
CA LYS A 56 -8.01 59.45 -38.48
C LYS A 56 -7.07 58.24 -38.39
N THR A 57 -5.81 58.45 -37.99
CA THR A 57 -4.83 57.37 -37.81
C THR A 57 -5.31 56.38 -36.75
N PHE A 58 -5.75 56.85 -35.58
CA PHE A 58 -6.32 56.01 -34.52
C PHE A 58 -7.49 55.15 -35.02
N THR A 59 -8.46 55.74 -35.72
CA THR A 59 -9.59 55.01 -36.29
C THR A 59 -9.14 54.00 -37.34
N HIS A 60 -8.24 54.37 -38.24
CA HIS A 60 -7.77 53.45 -39.28
C HIS A 60 -7.01 52.28 -38.67
N THR A 61 -6.09 52.53 -37.72
CA THR A 61 -5.39 51.50 -36.94
C THR A 61 -6.35 50.55 -36.21
N ASN A 62 -7.49 51.05 -35.70
CA ASN A 62 -8.52 50.21 -35.07
C ASN A 62 -9.38 49.40 -36.04
N LEU A 63 -9.48 49.84 -37.30
CA LEU A 63 -10.29 49.17 -38.31
C LEU A 63 -9.51 48.18 -39.19
N ILE A 64 -8.17 48.13 -39.13
CA ILE A 64 -7.36 47.24 -39.99
C ILE A 64 -7.81 45.77 -39.93
N LEU A 65 -7.86 45.18 -38.72
CA LEU A 65 -8.27 43.77 -38.56
C LEU A 65 -9.76 43.55 -38.89
N PRO A 66 -10.71 44.39 -38.42
CA PRO A 66 -12.11 44.28 -38.83
C PRO A 66 -12.32 44.36 -40.34
N VAL A 67 -11.61 45.25 -41.04
CA VAL A 67 -11.69 45.39 -42.51
C VAL A 67 -11.04 44.20 -43.20
N ALA A 68 -9.83 43.79 -42.79
CA ALA A 68 -9.14 42.62 -43.35
C ALA A 68 -9.95 41.32 -43.23
N ASN A 69 -10.66 41.16 -42.10
CA ASN A 69 -11.52 40.01 -41.82
C ASN A 69 -12.96 40.20 -42.34
N ARG A 70 -13.24 41.24 -43.11
CA ARG A 70 -14.57 41.58 -43.67
C ARG A 70 -15.69 41.72 -42.64
N ARG A 71 -15.36 42.05 -41.39
CA ARG A 71 -16.33 42.33 -40.32
C ARG A 71 -16.90 43.75 -40.42
N VAL A 72 -16.20 44.66 -41.09
CA VAL A 72 -16.67 46.01 -41.42
C VAL A 72 -16.73 46.13 -42.93
N PRO A 73 -17.91 46.05 -43.57
CA PRO A 73 -18.04 46.15 -45.01
C PRO A 73 -17.77 47.60 -45.45
N LEU A 74 -16.85 47.76 -46.39
CA LEU A 74 -16.54 49.04 -47.03
C LEU A 74 -16.88 48.95 -48.51
N SER A 75 -17.24 50.07 -49.14
CA SER A 75 -17.37 50.11 -50.60
C SER A 75 -16.00 49.90 -51.26
N ASN A 76 -15.95 49.40 -52.49
CA ASN A 76 -14.69 49.19 -53.24
C ASN A 76 -13.80 50.44 -53.30
N ARG A 77 -14.42 51.63 -53.33
CA ARG A 77 -13.70 52.91 -53.30
C ARG A 77 -13.14 53.19 -51.91
N SER A 78 -13.96 53.09 -50.89
CA SER A 78 -13.60 53.32 -49.48
C SER A 78 -12.51 52.35 -49.00
N GLU A 79 -12.59 51.08 -49.39
CA GLU A 79 -11.60 50.07 -49.07
C GLU A 79 -10.24 50.36 -49.72
N ARG A 80 -10.24 50.75 -51.00
CA ARG A 80 -9.02 51.15 -51.72
C ARG A 80 -8.35 52.35 -51.05
N ASP A 81 -9.13 53.35 -50.66
CA ASP A 81 -8.63 54.56 -50.01
C ASP A 81 -8.15 54.27 -48.57
N PHE A 82 -8.82 53.37 -47.86
CA PHE A 82 -8.43 52.87 -46.54
C PHE A 82 -7.05 52.17 -46.60
N TRP A 83 -6.87 51.20 -47.50
CA TRP A 83 -5.60 50.49 -47.62
C TRP A 83 -4.47 51.38 -48.14
N LYS A 84 -4.76 52.32 -49.06
CA LYS A 84 -3.78 53.34 -49.46
C LYS A 84 -3.29 54.17 -48.27
N PHE A 85 -4.20 54.56 -47.37
CA PHE A 85 -3.84 55.28 -46.16
C PHE A 85 -3.00 54.42 -45.21
N VAL A 86 -3.42 53.18 -44.94
CA VAL A 86 -2.67 52.23 -44.12
C VAL A 86 -1.24 52.02 -44.62
N THR A 87 -1.05 51.83 -45.93
CA THR A 87 0.28 51.68 -46.53
C THR A 87 1.08 52.98 -46.49
N LYS A 88 0.46 54.12 -46.79
CA LYS A 88 1.13 55.43 -46.80
C LYS A 88 1.67 55.79 -45.40
N GLU A 89 0.87 55.57 -44.37
CA GLU A 89 1.21 55.89 -42.97
C GLU A 89 1.95 54.74 -42.28
N GLY A 90 2.27 53.65 -42.99
CA GLY A 90 3.05 52.53 -42.45
C GLY A 90 2.39 51.80 -41.26
N LEU A 91 1.05 51.75 -41.22
CA LEU A 91 0.35 51.25 -40.03
C LEU A 91 0.50 49.71 -39.88
N PRO A 92 0.86 49.21 -38.68
CA PRO A 92 1.04 47.78 -38.45
C PRO A 92 -0.24 46.98 -38.68
N ILE A 93 -0.13 45.91 -39.49
CA ILE A 93 -1.27 45.05 -39.82
C ILE A 93 -1.74 44.23 -38.60
N ARG A 94 -0.79 43.80 -37.76
CA ARG A 94 -1.05 43.07 -36.51
C ARG A 94 -0.77 43.98 -35.34
N ARG A 95 -1.76 44.11 -34.46
CA ARG A 95 -1.68 44.90 -33.24
C ARG A 95 -1.62 44.00 -32.03
N LEU A 96 -0.86 44.40 -31.02
CA LEU A 96 -0.96 43.79 -29.72
C LEU A 96 -2.11 44.45 -28.95
N PRO A 97 -3.07 43.69 -28.39
CA PRO A 97 -4.07 44.22 -27.46
C PRO A 97 -3.43 44.65 -26.14
N ARG A 98 -4.07 45.57 -25.41
CA ARG A 98 -3.58 46.04 -24.10
C ARG A 98 -3.63 44.96 -23.05
N ASP A 99 -4.68 44.13 -23.07
CA ASP A 99 -4.96 43.15 -22.01
C ASP A 99 -4.29 41.80 -22.28
N TYR A 100 -3.11 41.80 -22.90
CA TYR A 100 -2.38 40.57 -23.18
C TYR A 100 -1.73 40.04 -21.90
N ALA A 101 -2.34 39.00 -21.31
CA ALA A 101 -1.78 38.28 -20.17
C ALA A 101 -0.94 37.09 -20.66
N TRP A 102 0.30 36.99 -20.18
CA TRP A 102 1.18 35.85 -20.45
C TRP A 102 0.81 34.60 -19.65
N GLY A 103 -0.03 34.75 -18.61
CA GLY A 103 -0.46 33.69 -17.72
C GLY A 103 0.53 33.45 -16.57
N LYS A 104 0.26 32.42 -15.77
CA LYS A 104 1.09 32.03 -14.62
C LYS A 104 1.85 30.75 -14.93
N ASP A 105 3.04 30.61 -14.34
CA ASP A 105 3.80 29.37 -14.35
C ASP A 105 3.32 28.39 -13.26
N ARG A 106 3.99 27.24 -13.17
CA ARG A 106 3.68 26.17 -12.19
C ARG A 106 3.73 26.61 -10.73
N SER A 107 4.47 27.67 -10.40
CA SER A 107 4.59 28.22 -9.05
C SER A 107 3.58 29.34 -8.78
N GLY A 108 2.76 29.69 -9.77
CA GLY A 108 1.85 30.83 -9.71
C GLY A 108 2.51 32.17 -10.05
N ARG A 109 3.80 32.21 -10.42
CA ARG A 109 4.50 33.44 -10.87
C ARG A 109 3.97 33.85 -12.23
N ASP A 110 3.62 35.14 -12.36
CA ASP A 110 3.20 35.71 -13.63
C ASP A 110 4.37 35.70 -14.63
N ILE A 111 4.16 35.08 -15.79
CA ILE A 111 5.16 34.96 -16.87
C ILE A 111 5.55 36.36 -17.41
N GLY A 112 4.69 37.36 -17.26
CA GLY A 112 5.02 38.75 -17.57
C GLY A 112 6.20 39.30 -16.77
N THR A 113 6.48 38.73 -15.60
CA THR A 113 7.62 39.11 -14.74
C THR A 113 8.93 38.44 -15.10
N TYR A 114 8.95 37.58 -16.12
CA TYR A 114 10.17 36.91 -16.57
C TYR A 114 11.10 37.89 -17.25
N SER A 115 12.41 37.65 -17.21
CA SER A 115 13.34 38.29 -18.15
C SER A 115 13.15 37.75 -19.58
N PRO A 116 13.61 38.47 -20.62
CA PRO A 116 13.60 37.96 -21.99
C PRO A 116 14.29 36.59 -22.13
N ASP A 117 15.38 36.37 -21.41
CA ASP A 117 16.14 35.11 -21.40
C ASP A 117 15.34 33.98 -20.73
N GLU A 118 14.69 34.25 -19.59
CA GLU A 118 13.81 33.28 -18.91
C GLU A 118 12.67 32.83 -19.85
N LEU A 119 12.08 33.76 -20.61
CA LEU A 119 11.05 33.44 -21.60
C LEU A 119 11.60 32.64 -22.78
N GLU A 120 12.80 32.96 -23.26
CA GLU A 120 13.45 32.21 -24.34
C GLU A 120 13.73 30.77 -23.91
N GLN A 121 14.28 30.57 -22.71
CA GLN A 121 14.51 29.23 -22.15
C GLN A 121 13.19 28.45 -22.00
N ARG A 122 12.11 29.10 -21.55
CA ARG A 122 10.78 28.50 -21.52
C ARG A 122 10.29 28.12 -22.92
N GLY A 123 10.48 28.99 -23.92
CA GLY A 123 10.15 28.74 -25.32
C GLY A 123 10.90 27.55 -25.92
N LEU A 124 12.20 27.43 -25.63
CA LEU A 124 13.02 26.28 -26.04
C LEU A 124 12.52 24.98 -25.42
N LYS A 125 12.13 24.98 -24.15
CA LYS A 125 11.51 23.82 -23.48
C LYS A 125 10.19 23.43 -24.15
N HIS A 126 9.32 24.38 -24.47
CA HIS A 126 8.07 24.12 -25.23
C HIS A 126 8.34 23.54 -26.62
N ALA A 127 9.32 24.08 -27.35
CA ALA A 127 9.69 23.59 -28.67
C ALA A 127 10.23 22.15 -28.59
N LYS A 128 11.10 21.87 -27.60
CA LYS A 128 11.62 20.53 -27.33
C LYS A 128 10.50 19.55 -26.99
N LEU A 129 9.57 19.94 -26.11
CA LEU A 129 8.42 19.11 -25.76
C LEU A 129 7.55 18.80 -26.99
N THR A 130 7.25 19.81 -27.82
CA THR A 130 6.50 19.64 -29.07
C THR A 130 7.20 18.66 -30.02
N SER A 131 8.52 18.80 -30.19
CA SER A 131 9.31 17.89 -31.02
C SER A 131 9.24 16.45 -30.51
N LEU A 132 9.39 16.23 -29.20
CA LEU A 132 9.30 14.91 -28.59
C LEU A 132 7.88 14.32 -28.74
N GLN A 133 6.83 15.13 -28.59
CA GLN A 133 5.45 14.71 -28.81
C GLN A 133 5.18 14.26 -30.25
N ILE A 134 5.76 14.93 -31.25
CA ILE A 134 5.66 14.52 -32.65
C ILE A 134 6.32 13.14 -32.85
N GLN A 135 7.52 12.96 -32.30
CA GLN A 135 8.23 11.67 -32.38
C GLN A 135 7.48 10.55 -31.65
N HIS A 136 6.89 10.84 -30.49
CA HIS A 136 6.05 9.91 -29.73
C HIS A 136 4.83 9.47 -30.55
N ARG A 137 4.12 10.41 -31.21
CA ARG A 137 3.00 10.08 -32.10
C ARG A 137 3.44 9.21 -33.29
N GLN A 138 4.64 9.45 -33.83
CA GLN A 138 5.21 8.61 -34.89
C GLN A 138 5.49 7.18 -34.39
N PHE A 139 6.03 7.04 -33.18
CA PHE A 139 6.24 5.74 -32.54
C PHE A 139 4.91 4.99 -32.35
N LEU A 140 3.89 5.64 -31.78
CA LEU A 140 2.57 5.03 -31.58
C LEU A 140 1.96 4.54 -32.90
N LYS A 141 1.98 5.39 -33.94
CA LYS A 141 1.49 5.02 -35.27
C LYS A 141 2.27 3.87 -35.88
N LYS A 142 3.59 3.83 -35.70
CA LYS A 142 4.43 2.72 -36.16
C LYS A 142 4.06 1.42 -35.46
N ARG A 143 3.90 1.45 -34.14
CA ARG A 143 3.52 0.27 -33.35
C ARG A 143 2.13 -0.25 -33.72
N GLU A 144 1.17 0.65 -33.93
CA GLU A 144 -0.18 0.30 -34.38
C GLU A 144 -0.14 -0.43 -35.74
N ILE A 145 0.60 0.09 -36.71
CA ILE A 145 0.77 -0.54 -38.02
C ILE A 145 1.44 -1.92 -37.91
N ALA A 146 2.35 -2.09 -36.95
CA ALA A 146 3.06 -3.34 -36.71
C ALA A 146 2.30 -4.33 -35.80
N GLY A 147 1.03 -4.07 -35.47
CA GLY A 147 0.23 -4.98 -34.64
C GLY A 147 0.74 -5.11 -33.19
N GLY A 148 1.46 -4.11 -32.68
CA GLY A 148 2.06 -4.12 -31.35
C GLY A 148 3.53 -4.50 -31.30
N GLU A 149 4.08 -5.12 -32.35
CA GLU A 149 5.46 -5.59 -32.39
C GLU A 149 6.44 -4.47 -32.78
N VAL A 150 7.39 -4.15 -31.90
CA VAL A 150 8.44 -3.15 -32.12
C VAL A 150 9.74 -3.65 -31.50
N SER A 151 10.90 -3.30 -32.05
CA SER A 151 12.18 -3.77 -31.51
C SER A 151 12.45 -3.22 -30.10
N GLU A 152 13.19 -3.98 -29.29
CA GLU A 152 13.57 -3.57 -27.93
C GLU A 152 14.32 -2.23 -27.92
N GLU A 153 15.13 -1.96 -28.94
CA GLU A 153 15.85 -0.69 -29.10
C GLU A 153 14.88 0.50 -29.28
N GLU A 154 13.81 0.31 -30.04
CA GLU A 154 12.80 1.34 -30.25
C GLU A 154 11.95 1.57 -28.98
N VAL A 155 11.64 0.52 -28.24
CA VAL A 155 10.98 0.62 -26.93
C VAL A 155 11.87 1.37 -25.92
N ALA A 156 13.17 1.07 -25.88
CA ALA A 156 14.12 1.77 -25.01
C ALA A 156 14.26 3.27 -25.36
N LYS A 157 14.29 3.59 -26.66
CA LYS A 157 14.27 4.99 -27.15
C LYS A 157 12.97 5.68 -26.74
N GLU A 158 11.84 5.00 -26.85
CA GLU A 158 10.54 5.54 -26.43
C GLU A 158 10.46 5.77 -24.91
N LYS A 159 10.93 4.84 -24.08
CA LYS A 159 11.02 5.03 -22.62
C LYS A 159 11.85 6.27 -22.27
N THR A 160 12.99 6.45 -22.94
CA THR A 160 13.85 7.64 -22.77
C THR A 160 13.14 8.92 -23.20
N ARG A 161 12.41 8.87 -24.31
CA ARG A 161 11.61 10.00 -24.82
C ARG A 161 10.53 10.42 -23.84
N ARG A 162 9.77 9.47 -23.28
CA ARG A 162 8.71 9.73 -22.29
C ARG A 162 9.25 10.32 -21.00
N LYS A 163 10.38 9.82 -20.49
CA LYS A 163 11.07 10.44 -19.34
C LYS A 163 11.44 11.89 -19.61
N ALA A 164 11.98 12.20 -20.79
CA ALA A 164 12.29 13.57 -21.18
C ALA A 164 11.02 14.45 -21.32
N MET A 165 9.93 13.89 -21.86
CA MET A 165 8.64 14.58 -21.95
C MET A 165 8.04 14.87 -20.57
N ALA A 166 8.05 13.90 -19.66
CA ALA A 166 7.55 14.04 -18.29
C ALA A 166 8.35 15.10 -17.52
N ALA A 167 9.69 15.10 -17.64
CA ALA A 167 10.53 16.14 -17.05
C ALA A 167 10.18 17.55 -17.55
N LEU A 168 9.98 17.70 -18.88
CA LEU A 168 9.58 18.98 -19.47
C LEU A 168 8.18 19.41 -19.06
N LYS A 169 7.22 18.47 -18.98
CA LYS A 169 5.85 18.75 -18.52
C LYS A 169 5.82 19.19 -17.05
N ARG A 170 6.58 18.51 -16.19
CA ARG A 170 6.73 18.89 -14.77
C ARG A 170 7.33 20.28 -14.59
N ASP A 171 8.30 20.62 -15.41
CA ASP A 171 8.96 21.93 -15.36
C ASP A 171 8.09 23.05 -15.94
N LEU A 172 7.40 22.79 -17.06
CA LEU A 172 6.56 23.79 -17.74
C LEU A 172 5.21 24.01 -17.06
N TYR A 173 4.59 22.94 -16.56
CA TYR A 173 3.19 22.91 -16.13
C TYR A 173 2.97 22.34 -14.73
N GLY A 174 3.98 21.72 -14.10
CA GLY A 174 3.81 21.03 -12.82
C GLY A 174 3.13 19.65 -12.92
N GLU A 175 2.85 19.17 -14.13
CA GLU A 175 2.24 17.84 -14.35
C GLU A 175 3.23 16.73 -13.93
N ILE A 176 2.81 15.87 -13.00
CA ILE A 176 3.55 14.68 -12.60
C ILE A 176 2.95 13.49 -13.37
N THR A 177 3.69 12.98 -14.34
CA THR A 177 3.32 11.74 -15.03
C THR A 177 3.85 10.57 -14.22
N GLY A 178 2.98 9.62 -13.88
CA GLY A 178 3.38 8.45 -13.14
C GLY A 178 4.25 7.47 -13.96
N ALA A 179 4.76 6.43 -13.29
CA ALA A 179 5.73 5.50 -13.85
C ALA A 179 5.10 4.57 -14.91
N LEU A 180 3.86 4.11 -14.67
CA LEU A 180 3.16 3.19 -15.57
C LEU A 180 2.74 3.91 -16.86
N ALA A 181 2.24 5.15 -16.76
CA ALA A 181 1.92 5.97 -17.92
C ALA A 181 3.15 6.27 -18.80
N GLN A 182 4.35 6.25 -18.23
CA GLN A 182 5.61 6.42 -18.96
C GLN A 182 6.14 5.14 -19.59
N ASP A 183 5.57 3.98 -19.29
CA ASP A 183 6.01 2.71 -19.86
C ASP A 183 5.16 2.34 -21.09
N PRO A 184 5.75 2.23 -22.29
CA PRO A 184 5.02 1.85 -23.50
C PRO A 184 4.28 0.51 -23.41
N GLU A 185 4.69 -0.39 -22.50
CA GLU A 185 3.98 -1.64 -22.25
C GLU A 185 2.55 -1.43 -21.73
N TRP A 186 2.20 -0.24 -21.21
CA TRP A 186 0.90 0.04 -20.60
C TRP A 186 -0.01 0.95 -21.44
N ASP A 187 0.37 1.25 -22.68
CA ASP A 187 -0.37 2.18 -23.55
C ASP A 187 -1.75 1.67 -24.00
N ASP A 188 -1.93 0.36 -24.06
CA ASP A 188 -3.20 -0.27 -24.40
C ASP A 188 -4.18 -0.30 -23.21
N VAL A 189 -3.70 0.02 -22.00
CA VAL A 189 -4.50 0.03 -20.78
C VAL A 189 -4.92 1.45 -20.43
N ILE A 190 -6.23 1.67 -20.36
CA ILE A 190 -6.79 2.93 -19.88
C ILE A 190 -7.01 2.81 -18.35
N PRO A 191 -6.29 3.58 -17.51
CA PRO A 191 -6.41 3.46 -16.05
C PRO A 191 -7.81 3.84 -15.56
N ILE A 192 -8.30 3.13 -14.55
CA ILE A 192 -9.60 3.39 -13.90
C ILE A 192 -9.33 4.02 -12.52
N PRO A 193 -9.42 5.36 -12.37
CA PRO A 193 -9.15 6.03 -11.11
C PRO A 193 -10.20 5.69 -10.04
N GLN A 194 -9.82 5.85 -8.76
CA GLN A 194 -10.77 5.79 -7.66
C GLN A 194 -11.65 7.03 -7.73
N ASN A 195 -12.96 6.85 -7.77
CA ASN A 195 -13.90 7.96 -7.72
C ASN A 195 -14.63 7.92 -6.38
N GLU A 196 -14.36 8.91 -5.53
CA GLU A 196 -15.02 9.09 -4.23
C GLU A 196 -15.84 10.38 -4.29
N PRO A 197 -17.03 10.40 -3.68
CA PRO A 197 -17.84 11.61 -3.62
C PRO A 197 -17.16 12.67 -2.74
N GLU A 198 -17.47 13.95 -2.98
CA GLU A 198 -16.86 15.09 -2.25
C GLU A 198 -17.13 15.06 -0.74
N ASP A 199 -18.19 14.38 -0.29
CA ASP A 199 -18.59 14.23 1.11
C ASP A 199 -18.11 12.91 1.75
N ALA A 200 -17.14 12.23 1.14
CA ALA A 200 -16.56 11.00 1.67
C ALA A 200 -15.95 11.20 3.08
N LEU A 201 -16.48 10.48 4.07
CA LEU A 201 -16.12 10.65 5.49
C LEU A 201 -14.70 10.19 5.87
N ALA A 202 -14.00 9.46 4.98
CA ALA A 202 -12.68 8.90 5.23
C ALA A 202 -11.80 8.85 3.96
N GLN A 203 -11.90 9.89 3.13
CA GLN A 203 -11.07 10.00 1.93
C GLN A 203 -9.58 10.04 2.30
N ILE A 204 -8.81 9.13 1.69
CA ILE A 204 -7.36 9.07 1.87
C ILE A 204 -6.72 9.91 0.77
N ALA A 205 -5.87 10.86 1.17
CA ALA A 205 -5.00 11.57 0.24
C ALA A 205 -3.86 10.64 -0.20
N TYR A 206 -4.14 9.74 -1.14
CA TYR A 206 -3.16 8.76 -1.62
C TYR A 206 -1.96 9.44 -2.29
N PRO A 207 -0.75 8.92 -2.09
CA PRO A 207 0.39 9.25 -2.95
C PRO A 207 0.09 9.02 -4.43
N ASP A 208 0.60 9.89 -5.30
CA ASP A 208 0.34 9.84 -6.76
C ASP A 208 0.74 8.49 -7.38
N ASP A 209 1.82 7.88 -6.90
CA ASP A 209 2.32 6.58 -7.37
C ASP A 209 1.38 5.43 -7.00
N TYR A 210 0.89 5.41 -5.75
CA TYR A 210 -0.12 4.45 -5.32
C TYR A 210 -1.44 4.62 -6.08
N ALA A 211 -1.91 5.86 -6.22
CA ALA A 211 -3.13 6.17 -6.96
C ALA A 211 -3.03 5.72 -8.44
N GLU A 212 -1.89 5.97 -9.10
CA GLU A 212 -1.63 5.47 -10.45
C GLU A 212 -1.64 3.94 -10.49
N ALA A 213 -0.83 3.27 -9.66
CA ALA A 213 -0.71 1.81 -9.70
C ALA A 213 -2.06 1.12 -9.46
N VAL A 214 -2.85 1.59 -8.51
CA VAL A 214 -4.17 1.02 -8.23
C VAL A 214 -5.17 1.34 -9.35
N SER A 215 -5.03 2.48 -10.05
CA SER A 215 -5.88 2.77 -11.21
C SER A 215 -5.64 1.83 -12.39
N TYR A 216 -4.38 1.48 -12.64
CA TYR A 216 -4.01 0.43 -13.60
C TYR A 216 -4.44 -0.95 -13.12
N LEU A 217 -4.32 -1.24 -11.82
CA LEU A 217 -4.76 -2.50 -11.23
C LEU A 217 -6.27 -2.71 -11.47
N ARG A 218 -7.09 -1.69 -11.22
CA ARG A 218 -8.53 -1.73 -11.50
C ARG A 218 -8.82 -1.99 -12.97
N ALA A 219 -8.07 -1.36 -13.88
CA ALA A 219 -8.25 -1.55 -15.31
C ALA A 219 -7.97 -2.99 -15.74
N VAL A 220 -6.83 -3.56 -15.35
CA VAL A 220 -6.47 -4.94 -15.73
C VAL A 220 -7.34 -5.99 -15.03
N MET A 221 -7.79 -5.71 -13.80
CA MET A 221 -8.77 -6.57 -13.12
C MET A 221 -10.12 -6.55 -13.83
N ALA A 222 -10.58 -5.38 -14.29
CA ALA A 222 -11.84 -5.27 -15.05
C ALA A 222 -11.76 -6.00 -16.40
N ALA A 223 -10.59 -6.02 -17.03
CA ALA A 223 -10.31 -6.76 -18.27
C ALA A 223 -9.99 -8.25 -18.03
N ASP A 224 -9.90 -8.67 -16.78
CA ASP A 224 -9.45 -10.01 -16.36
C ASP A 224 -8.08 -10.44 -16.91
N GLU A 225 -7.16 -9.49 -17.06
CA GLU A 225 -5.88 -9.73 -17.73
C GLU A 225 -4.89 -10.47 -16.83
N CYS A 226 -4.66 -11.76 -17.15
CA CYS A 226 -3.60 -12.56 -16.55
C CYS A 226 -2.34 -12.57 -17.43
N SER A 227 -1.33 -11.78 -17.08
CA SER A 227 -0.10 -11.63 -17.86
C SER A 227 1.13 -11.39 -16.98
N PRO A 228 2.36 -11.55 -17.50
CA PRO A 228 3.57 -11.23 -16.73
C PRO A 228 3.66 -9.77 -16.28
N ARG A 229 3.09 -8.82 -17.06
CA ARG A 229 3.06 -7.40 -16.66
C ARG A 229 2.08 -7.15 -15.53
N THR A 230 0.93 -7.83 -15.51
CA THR A 230 -0.03 -7.71 -14.40
C THR A 230 0.51 -8.35 -13.13
N LEU A 231 1.27 -9.45 -13.23
CA LEU A 231 1.99 -10.00 -12.08
C LEU A 231 2.96 -8.98 -11.45
N ARG A 232 3.78 -8.29 -12.26
CA ARG A 232 4.67 -7.22 -11.77
C ARG A 232 3.90 -6.06 -11.14
N LEU A 233 2.75 -5.70 -11.71
CA LEU A 233 1.89 -4.68 -11.11
C LEU A 233 1.37 -5.11 -9.74
N THR A 234 0.94 -6.36 -9.57
CA THR A 234 0.51 -6.85 -8.25
C THR A 234 1.62 -6.76 -7.20
N GLU A 235 2.85 -7.12 -7.56
CA GLU A 235 4.01 -6.98 -6.68
C GLU A 235 4.25 -5.52 -6.27
N HIS A 236 4.17 -4.59 -7.22
CA HIS A 236 4.34 -3.16 -6.94
C HIS A 236 3.24 -2.62 -6.01
N VAL A 237 1.98 -3.02 -6.20
CA VAL A 237 0.89 -2.60 -5.31
C VAL A 237 1.04 -3.22 -3.92
N ILE A 238 1.47 -4.49 -3.83
CA ILE A 238 1.74 -5.18 -2.55
C ILE A 238 2.88 -4.51 -1.78
N SER A 239 3.94 -4.06 -2.45
CA SER A 239 5.04 -3.38 -1.77
C SER A 239 4.64 -2.04 -1.16
N MET A 240 3.60 -1.37 -1.69
CA MET A 240 3.04 -0.15 -1.12
C MET A 240 1.94 -0.42 -0.07
N ASN A 241 1.11 -1.43 -0.29
CA ASN A 241 0.03 -1.82 0.62
C ASN A 241 -0.16 -3.35 0.67
N PRO A 242 0.61 -4.05 1.53
CA PRO A 242 0.53 -5.50 1.64
C PRO A 242 -0.78 -5.98 2.28
N ALA A 243 -1.61 -5.09 2.85
CA ALA A 243 -2.91 -5.43 3.41
C ALA A 243 -4.05 -5.43 2.36
N HIS A 244 -3.78 -5.04 1.11
CA HIS A 244 -4.78 -4.96 0.05
C HIS A 244 -5.25 -6.35 -0.41
N TYR A 245 -6.16 -7.01 0.31
CA TYR A 245 -6.55 -8.40 0.06
C TYR A 245 -6.98 -8.72 -1.39
N THR A 246 -7.61 -7.79 -2.11
CA THR A 246 -7.98 -7.99 -3.51
C THR A 246 -6.80 -8.22 -4.44
N VAL A 247 -5.66 -7.52 -4.24
CA VAL A 247 -4.49 -7.70 -5.11
C VAL A 247 -3.86 -9.08 -4.91
N TRP A 248 -3.91 -9.63 -3.70
CA TRP A 248 -3.44 -10.98 -3.40
C TRP A 248 -4.27 -12.05 -4.11
N LEU A 249 -5.59 -11.92 -4.08
CA LEU A 249 -6.48 -12.83 -4.81
C LEU A 249 -6.22 -12.79 -6.32
N PHE A 250 -6.04 -11.59 -6.87
CA PHE A 250 -5.73 -11.42 -8.28
C PHE A 250 -4.34 -11.98 -8.64
N ARG A 251 -3.34 -11.75 -7.78
CA ARG A 251 -1.99 -12.33 -7.93
C ARG A 251 -2.03 -13.85 -7.96
N PHE A 252 -2.74 -14.48 -7.02
CA PHE A 252 -2.93 -15.93 -7.00
C PHE A 252 -3.61 -16.44 -8.28
N LYS A 253 -4.65 -15.75 -8.75
CA LYS A 253 -5.29 -16.07 -10.04
C LYS A 253 -4.30 -16.03 -11.20
N ILE A 254 -3.47 -14.98 -11.30
CA ILE A 254 -2.46 -14.85 -12.35
C ILE A 254 -1.48 -16.03 -12.30
N ILE A 255 -0.97 -16.37 -11.12
CA ILE A 255 -0.06 -17.49 -10.90
C ILE A 255 -0.67 -18.81 -11.37
N SER A 256 -1.92 -19.08 -11.01
CA SER A 256 -2.62 -20.31 -11.41
C SER A 256 -2.92 -20.38 -12.91
N VAL A 257 -3.36 -19.27 -13.52
CA VAL A 257 -3.67 -19.21 -14.97
C VAL A 257 -2.41 -19.37 -15.81
N LEU A 258 -1.33 -18.69 -15.43
CA LEU A 258 -0.05 -18.74 -16.15
C LEU A 258 0.79 -19.96 -15.77
N LYS A 259 0.35 -20.76 -14.78
CA LYS A 259 1.06 -21.95 -14.26
C LYS A 259 2.50 -21.64 -13.86
N LEU A 260 2.67 -20.53 -13.12
CA LEU A 260 3.99 -20.09 -12.68
C LEU A 260 4.55 -21.01 -11.59
N SER A 261 5.87 -20.97 -11.44
CA SER A 261 6.61 -21.74 -10.43
C SER A 261 6.21 -21.31 -9.01
N ILE A 262 5.52 -22.21 -8.29
CA ILE A 262 5.14 -21.98 -6.89
C ILE A 262 6.38 -21.86 -5.97
N PRO A 263 7.46 -22.66 -6.14
CA PRO A 263 8.68 -22.45 -5.36
C PRO A 263 9.28 -21.04 -5.50
N ASP A 264 9.23 -20.45 -6.70
CA ASP A 264 9.74 -19.09 -6.92
C ASP A 264 8.83 -18.04 -6.27
N GLU A 265 7.50 -18.23 -6.33
CA GLU A 265 6.56 -17.37 -5.63
C GLU A 265 6.72 -17.45 -4.10
N ILE A 266 6.93 -18.65 -3.54
CA ILE A 266 7.20 -18.83 -2.10
C ILE A 266 8.47 -18.10 -1.70
N LYS A 267 9.51 -18.17 -2.54
CA LYS A 267 10.77 -17.46 -2.30
C LYS A 267 10.56 -15.94 -2.25
N TRP A 268 9.82 -15.38 -3.20
CA TRP A 268 9.43 -13.97 -3.18
C TRP A 268 8.59 -13.66 -1.93
N LEU A 269 7.60 -14.50 -1.60
CA LEU A 269 6.73 -14.31 -0.44
C LEU A 269 7.48 -14.32 0.88
N ASN A 270 8.58 -15.08 1.00
CA ASN A 270 9.44 -15.06 2.17
C ASN A 270 10.02 -13.65 2.44
N GLU A 271 10.45 -12.94 1.39
CA GLU A 271 10.98 -11.58 1.50
C GLU A 271 9.90 -10.59 1.94
N VAL A 272 8.70 -10.73 1.35
CA VAL A 272 7.53 -9.91 1.73
C VAL A 272 7.11 -10.16 3.18
N ALA A 273 7.11 -11.42 3.62
CA ALA A 273 6.76 -11.82 4.98
C ALA A 273 7.74 -11.28 6.03
N LEU A 274 9.05 -11.37 5.77
CA LEU A 274 10.09 -10.83 6.67
C LEU A 274 9.98 -9.30 6.82
N SER A 275 9.53 -8.62 5.77
CA SER A 275 9.29 -7.17 5.80
C SER A 275 7.95 -6.81 6.48
N ASN A 276 7.05 -7.78 6.66
CA ASN A 276 5.66 -7.57 7.11
C ASN A 276 5.19 -8.69 8.05
N LEU A 277 5.82 -8.78 9.23
CA LEU A 277 5.66 -9.91 10.16
C LEU A 277 4.20 -10.21 10.56
N LYS A 278 3.32 -9.20 10.60
CA LYS A 278 1.94 -9.28 11.12
C LYS A 278 0.91 -8.89 10.06
N ASN A 279 0.83 -9.68 8.99
CA ASN A 279 -0.09 -9.45 7.88
C ASN A 279 -0.87 -10.73 7.55
N TYR A 280 -2.20 -10.66 7.58
CA TYR A 280 -3.08 -11.80 7.31
C TYR A 280 -2.99 -12.30 5.87
N GLN A 281 -2.88 -11.39 4.91
CA GLN A 281 -2.94 -11.70 3.48
C GLN A 281 -1.74 -12.54 3.04
N ILE A 282 -0.55 -12.27 3.59
CA ILE A 282 0.67 -13.04 3.31
C ILE A 282 0.50 -14.51 3.71
N TRP A 283 0.03 -14.77 4.93
CA TRP A 283 -0.14 -16.14 5.42
C TRP A 283 -1.30 -16.87 4.74
N ASN A 284 -2.37 -16.15 4.40
CA ASN A 284 -3.44 -16.71 3.58
C ASN A 284 -2.98 -17.04 2.16
N HIS A 285 -2.24 -16.15 1.50
CA HIS A 285 -1.65 -16.40 0.17
C HIS A 285 -0.72 -17.60 0.22
N ARG A 286 0.10 -17.72 1.28
CA ARG A 286 0.95 -18.89 1.48
C ARG A 286 0.15 -20.20 1.58
N GLN A 287 -0.96 -20.23 2.33
CA GLN A 287 -1.85 -21.39 2.38
C GLN A 287 -2.47 -21.70 1.02
N LEU A 288 -2.93 -20.69 0.27
CA LEU A 288 -3.46 -20.90 -1.08
C LEU A 288 -2.42 -21.53 -2.02
N LEU A 289 -1.17 -21.06 -1.96
CA LEU A 289 -0.06 -21.65 -2.71
C LEU A 289 0.18 -23.11 -2.30
N MET A 290 0.12 -23.44 -1.00
CA MET A 290 0.25 -24.81 -0.51
C MET A 290 -0.91 -25.70 -0.96
N ASP A 291 -2.14 -25.22 -0.86
CA ASP A 291 -3.33 -25.94 -1.27
C ASP A 291 -3.37 -26.20 -2.77
N TYR A 292 -2.83 -25.29 -3.57
CA TYR A 292 -2.67 -25.45 -5.01
C TYR A 292 -1.51 -26.38 -5.38
N TYR A 293 -0.37 -26.25 -4.71
CA TYR A 293 0.87 -26.91 -5.11
C TYR A 293 0.98 -28.34 -4.60
N TYR A 294 0.56 -28.62 -3.37
CA TYR A 294 0.70 -29.95 -2.77
C TYR A 294 0.07 -31.07 -3.61
N PRO A 295 -1.18 -30.95 -4.13
CA PRO A 295 -1.76 -31.99 -4.99
C PRO A 295 -0.98 -32.23 -6.29
N LEU A 296 -0.17 -31.27 -6.73
CA LEU A 296 0.65 -31.40 -7.94
C LEU A 296 1.96 -32.17 -7.69
N ILE A 297 2.36 -32.32 -6.43
CA ILE A 297 3.64 -32.93 -6.04
C ILE A 297 3.48 -34.08 -5.04
N GLU A 298 2.27 -34.41 -4.59
CA GLU A 298 2.03 -35.36 -3.50
C GLU A 298 2.56 -36.78 -3.81
N GLU A 299 2.64 -37.15 -5.09
CA GLU A 299 3.25 -38.41 -5.55
C GLU A 299 4.79 -38.37 -5.57
N ASP A 300 5.41 -37.19 -5.55
CA ASP A 300 6.86 -37.00 -5.47
C ASP A 300 7.32 -36.69 -4.04
N ASP A 301 7.51 -37.79 -3.34
CA ASP A 301 8.08 -37.91 -2.00
C ASP A 301 9.33 -37.04 -1.75
N ALA A 302 10.23 -36.93 -2.74
CA ALA A 302 11.46 -36.16 -2.60
C ALA A 302 11.16 -34.65 -2.62
N THR A 303 10.26 -34.22 -3.50
CA THR A 303 9.82 -32.83 -3.61
C THR A 303 9.00 -32.41 -2.39
N VAL A 304 8.09 -33.26 -1.90
CA VAL A 304 7.33 -33.00 -0.66
C VAL A 304 8.26 -32.82 0.54
N ARG A 305 9.26 -33.71 0.71
CA ARG A 305 10.25 -33.58 1.80
C ARG A 305 11.08 -32.31 1.68
N LYS A 306 11.45 -31.90 0.46
CA LYS A 306 12.17 -30.65 0.21
C LYS A 306 11.32 -29.44 0.61
N LEU A 307 10.05 -29.42 0.23
CA LEU A 307 9.09 -28.38 0.59
C LEU A 307 8.90 -28.30 2.11
N ALA A 308 8.64 -29.43 2.77
CA ALA A 308 8.48 -29.49 4.23
C ALA A 308 9.71 -28.91 4.95
N ARG A 309 10.91 -29.24 4.49
CA ARG A 309 12.16 -28.71 5.05
C ARG A 309 12.29 -27.20 4.84
N SER A 310 12.01 -26.69 3.63
CA SER A 310 12.10 -25.25 3.37
C SER A 310 11.06 -24.45 4.16
N GLU A 311 9.84 -24.97 4.28
CA GLU A 311 8.78 -24.34 5.09
C GLU A 311 9.15 -24.32 6.58
N THR A 312 9.66 -25.44 7.11
CA THR A 312 10.11 -25.52 8.51
C THR A 312 11.24 -24.53 8.79
N GLN A 313 12.21 -24.40 7.88
CA GLN A 313 13.30 -23.45 8.01
C GLN A 313 12.80 -21.99 7.99
N PHE A 314 11.85 -21.68 7.10
CA PHE A 314 11.28 -20.35 7.02
C PHE A 314 10.46 -20.01 8.27
N ILE A 315 9.63 -20.92 8.77
CA ILE A 315 8.91 -20.77 10.05
C ILE A 315 9.89 -20.52 11.21
N THR A 316 10.98 -21.28 11.27
CA THR A 316 12.02 -21.09 12.30
C THR A 316 12.59 -19.68 12.25
N THR A 317 12.84 -19.16 11.03
CA THR A 317 13.32 -17.78 10.83
C THR A 317 12.28 -16.76 11.34
N MET A 318 11.01 -16.93 10.98
CA MET A 318 9.94 -16.02 11.43
C MET A 318 9.71 -16.04 12.95
N LEU A 319 9.83 -17.22 13.59
CA LEU A 319 9.71 -17.36 15.04
C LEU A 319 10.96 -16.85 15.79
N ALA A 320 12.12 -16.78 15.13
CA ALA A 320 13.28 -16.12 15.71
C ALA A 320 13.07 -14.59 15.82
N GLU A 321 12.35 -13.98 14.87
CA GLU A 321 11.98 -12.56 14.91
C GLU A 321 10.85 -12.27 15.91
N ASP A 322 9.81 -13.12 15.95
CA ASP A 322 8.72 -13.03 16.93
C ASP A 322 8.24 -14.43 17.33
N ALA A 323 8.77 -14.94 18.45
CA ALA A 323 8.50 -16.28 18.98
C ALA A 323 7.03 -16.53 19.36
N LYS A 324 6.20 -15.48 19.39
CA LYS A 324 4.78 -15.54 19.74
C LYS A 324 3.89 -15.10 18.58
N ASN A 325 4.42 -14.99 17.36
CA ASN A 325 3.65 -14.61 16.18
C ASN A 325 2.52 -15.60 15.90
N TYR A 326 1.28 -15.14 16.09
CA TYR A 326 0.09 -15.98 15.97
C TYR A 326 -0.10 -16.56 14.56
N HIS A 327 0.20 -15.77 13.51
CA HIS A 327 0.05 -16.23 12.14
C HIS A 327 1.02 -17.36 11.81
N VAL A 328 2.27 -17.25 12.28
CA VAL A 328 3.30 -18.27 12.06
C VAL A 328 2.93 -19.58 12.75
N TRP A 329 2.49 -19.52 14.01
CA TRP A 329 2.06 -20.71 14.75
C TRP A 329 0.81 -21.36 14.12
N SER A 330 -0.17 -20.55 13.71
CA SER A 330 -1.37 -21.05 13.03
C SER A 330 -1.02 -21.72 11.69
N TYR A 331 -0.12 -21.12 10.91
CA TYR A 331 0.36 -21.70 9.66
C TYR A 331 1.18 -22.98 9.89
N ARG A 332 2.00 -23.02 10.95
CA ARG A 332 2.75 -24.22 11.35
C ARG A 332 1.83 -25.39 11.68
N GLN A 333 0.74 -25.15 12.41
CA GLN A 333 -0.29 -26.17 12.68
C GLN A 333 -0.94 -26.68 11.39
N TYR A 334 -1.31 -25.77 10.49
CA TYR A 334 -1.84 -26.11 9.16
C TYR A 334 -0.87 -27.01 8.39
N LEU A 335 0.42 -26.67 8.34
CA LEU A 335 1.43 -27.46 7.63
C LEU A 335 1.60 -28.86 8.21
N VAL A 336 1.54 -29.01 9.53
CA VAL A 336 1.63 -30.33 10.17
C VAL A 336 0.52 -31.25 9.68
N GLY A 337 -0.71 -30.75 9.59
CA GLY A 337 -1.82 -31.50 9.00
C GLY A 337 -1.63 -31.72 7.51
N LYS A 338 -1.32 -30.66 6.75
CA LYS A 338 -1.23 -30.68 5.28
C LYS A 338 -0.15 -31.61 4.76
N LEU A 339 1.01 -31.65 5.42
CA LEU A 339 2.18 -32.44 5.01
C LEU A 339 2.40 -33.68 5.90
N SER A 340 1.42 -34.03 6.76
CA SER A 340 1.50 -35.15 7.70
C SER A 340 2.76 -35.14 8.58
N MET A 341 3.17 -33.97 9.07
CA MET A 341 4.41 -33.79 9.84
C MET A 341 4.25 -34.08 11.35
N TRP A 342 3.46 -35.10 11.70
CA TRP A 342 3.29 -35.61 13.06
C TRP A 342 4.54 -36.39 13.52
N THR A 343 5.68 -35.70 13.57
CA THR A 343 6.99 -36.33 13.73
C THR A 343 7.66 -35.96 15.05
N MET A 344 8.56 -36.83 15.52
CA MET A 344 9.40 -36.54 16.67
C MET A 344 10.24 -35.27 16.46
N SER A 345 10.66 -34.98 15.23
CA SER A 345 11.40 -33.76 14.90
C SER A 345 10.59 -32.49 15.19
N GLU A 346 9.29 -32.51 14.87
CA GLU A 346 8.40 -31.37 15.12
C GLU A 346 8.12 -31.21 16.62
N LEU A 347 7.92 -32.31 17.35
CA LEU A 347 7.78 -32.29 18.81
C LEU A 347 9.04 -31.72 19.50
N LEU A 348 10.23 -32.16 19.09
CA LEU A 348 11.51 -31.67 19.62
C LEU A 348 11.76 -30.20 19.26
N SER A 349 11.44 -29.78 18.03
CA SER A 349 11.53 -28.36 17.66
C SER A 349 10.58 -27.50 18.50
N THR A 350 9.37 -27.98 18.76
CA THR A 350 8.41 -27.30 19.66
C THR A 350 8.94 -27.24 21.10
N GLN A 351 9.54 -28.33 21.56
CA GLN A 351 10.19 -28.38 22.87
C GLN A 351 11.31 -27.34 22.99
N ASN A 352 12.16 -27.17 21.98
CA ASN A 352 13.23 -26.16 22.02
C ASN A 352 12.68 -24.75 22.31
N HIS A 353 11.54 -24.37 21.73
CA HIS A 353 10.90 -23.08 22.03
C HIS A 353 10.42 -22.96 23.48
N ILE A 354 10.02 -24.07 24.12
CA ILE A 354 9.66 -24.13 25.54
C ILE A 354 10.93 -24.08 26.41
N GLU A 355 12.03 -24.72 26.00
CA GLU A 355 13.30 -24.66 26.73
C GLU A 355 13.90 -23.24 26.69
N GLU A 356 13.76 -22.53 25.56
CA GLU A 356 14.19 -21.14 25.40
C GLU A 356 13.33 -20.16 26.23
N ASP A 357 11.99 -20.29 26.18
CA ASP A 357 11.06 -19.55 27.02
C ASP A 357 9.95 -20.48 27.53
N VAL A 358 10.09 -20.93 28.78
CA VAL A 358 9.09 -21.80 29.43
C VAL A 358 7.72 -21.13 29.53
N ARG A 359 7.62 -19.80 29.41
CA ARG A 359 6.37 -19.03 29.41
C ARG A 359 5.80 -18.80 28.01
N ASN A 360 6.39 -19.40 26.96
CA ASN A 360 5.86 -19.31 25.61
C ASN A 360 4.60 -20.16 25.44
N ASN A 361 3.44 -19.56 25.71
CA ASN A 361 2.15 -20.23 25.61
C ASN A 361 1.84 -20.74 24.21
N SER A 362 2.35 -20.10 23.15
CA SER A 362 2.17 -20.56 21.78
C SER A 362 2.86 -21.89 21.54
N ALA A 363 4.08 -22.07 22.08
CA ALA A 363 4.79 -23.34 22.03
C ALA A 363 4.09 -24.43 22.85
N TRP A 364 3.56 -24.12 24.04
CA TRP A 364 2.75 -25.06 24.82
C TRP A 364 1.48 -25.49 24.09
N SER A 365 0.78 -24.54 23.46
CA SER A 365 -0.40 -24.81 22.65
C SER A 365 -0.06 -25.69 21.44
N HIS A 366 1.03 -25.40 20.74
CA HIS A 366 1.48 -26.23 19.62
C HIS A 366 1.91 -27.62 20.08
N ARG A 367 2.60 -27.75 21.22
CA ARG A 367 2.94 -29.07 21.80
C ARG A 367 1.68 -29.88 22.07
N PHE A 368 0.63 -29.25 22.61
CA PHE A 368 -0.65 -29.92 22.84
C PHE A 368 -1.25 -30.44 21.53
N TYR A 369 -1.27 -29.60 20.50
CA TYR A 369 -1.73 -29.99 19.16
C TYR A 369 -0.93 -31.17 18.59
N ILE A 370 0.40 -31.11 18.59
CA ILE A 370 1.24 -32.20 18.05
C ILE A 370 0.99 -33.54 18.77
N VAL A 371 0.80 -33.51 20.09
CA VAL A 371 0.63 -34.74 20.88
C VAL A 371 -0.79 -35.30 20.80
N PHE A 372 -1.81 -34.44 20.77
CA PHE A 372 -3.22 -34.85 20.92
C PHE A 372 -4.08 -34.64 19.68
N SER A 373 -3.45 -34.41 18.52
CA SER A 373 -4.15 -34.28 17.24
C SER A 373 -3.55 -35.13 16.12
N ASP A 374 -2.55 -35.97 16.41
CA ASP A 374 -2.02 -36.96 15.47
C ASP A 374 -3.12 -37.97 15.10
N PRO A 375 -3.56 -38.05 13.83
CA PRO A 375 -4.62 -38.95 13.40
C PRO A 375 -4.33 -40.45 13.61
N THR A 376 -3.06 -40.82 13.82
CA THR A 376 -2.67 -42.21 14.10
C THR A 376 -2.96 -42.60 15.55
N ALA A 377 -2.81 -41.65 16.47
CA ALA A 377 -2.85 -41.86 17.92
C ALA A 377 -3.95 -41.04 18.64
N SER A 378 -4.77 -40.28 17.92
CA SER A 378 -5.85 -39.45 18.49
C SER A 378 -7.15 -39.60 17.69
N THR A 379 -8.27 -39.31 18.35
CA THR A 379 -9.60 -39.34 17.76
C THR A 379 -9.90 -38.01 17.08
N SER A 380 -10.24 -38.05 15.79
CA SER A 380 -10.59 -36.85 15.01
C SER A 380 -11.76 -36.11 15.65
N GLY A 381 -11.63 -34.79 15.81
CA GLY A 381 -12.66 -33.93 16.39
C GLY A 381 -12.79 -33.98 17.91
N SER A 382 -11.98 -34.77 18.62
CA SER A 382 -11.98 -34.78 20.10
C SER A 382 -11.58 -33.41 20.65
N GLY A 383 -12.45 -32.82 21.48
CA GLY A 383 -12.25 -31.51 22.05
C GLY A 383 -10.99 -31.44 22.95
N PRO A 384 -10.37 -30.26 23.14
CA PRO A 384 -9.15 -30.12 23.95
C PRO A 384 -9.30 -30.58 25.41
N THR A 385 -10.50 -30.48 25.98
CA THR A 385 -10.82 -30.86 27.36
C THR A 385 -11.59 -32.18 27.46
N GLU A 386 -11.69 -32.94 26.37
CA GLU A 386 -12.35 -34.23 26.34
C GLU A 386 -11.33 -35.36 26.48
N SER A 387 -11.71 -36.43 27.19
CA SER A 387 -10.91 -37.64 27.25
C SER A 387 -10.84 -38.30 25.88
N ASP A 388 -9.65 -38.76 25.49
CA ASP A 388 -9.43 -39.47 24.24
C ASP A 388 -8.73 -40.81 24.51
N PRO A 389 -9.48 -41.93 24.57
CA PRO A 389 -8.90 -43.23 24.90
C PRO A 389 -7.98 -43.77 23.81
N ARG A 390 -7.93 -43.15 22.62
CA ARG A 390 -7.00 -43.52 21.55
C ARG A 390 -5.58 -43.07 21.84
N VAL A 391 -5.41 -42.03 22.68
CA VAL A 391 -4.10 -41.53 23.07
C VAL A 391 -3.42 -42.55 23.99
N PRO A 392 -2.22 -43.05 23.65
CA PRO A 392 -1.56 -44.07 24.46
C PRO A 392 -1.25 -43.59 25.88
N ALA A 393 -1.45 -44.46 26.88
CA ALA A 393 -1.26 -44.12 28.29
C ALA A 393 0.19 -43.67 28.60
N GLU A 394 1.17 -44.28 27.94
CA GLU A 394 2.58 -43.90 28.04
C GLU A 394 2.85 -42.48 27.52
N THR A 395 2.07 -42.01 26.55
CA THR A 395 2.14 -40.62 26.06
C THR A 395 1.60 -39.66 27.11
N ILE A 396 0.48 -40.00 27.74
CA ILE A 396 -0.08 -39.24 28.87
C ILE A 396 0.94 -39.15 30.00
N ASP A 397 1.53 -40.27 30.41
CA ASP A 397 2.47 -40.33 31.53
C ASP A 397 3.75 -39.52 31.22
N ARG A 398 4.24 -39.57 29.97
CA ARG A 398 5.35 -38.74 29.49
C ARG A 398 5.02 -37.25 29.59
N GLU A 399 3.84 -36.82 29.12
CA GLU A 399 3.46 -35.40 29.12
C GLU A 399 3.15 -34.87 30.53
N ILE A 400 2.58 -35.68 31.43
CA ILE A 400 2.43 -35.32 32.85
C ILE A 400 3.81 -35.07 33.47
N LYS A 401 4.76 -35.99 33.24
CA LYS A 401 6.13 -35.84 33.75
C LYS A 401 6.79 -34.58 33.20
N TYR A 402 6.66 -34.32 31.90
CA TYR A 402 7.22 -33.13 31.25
C TYR A 402 6.60 -31.83 31.83
N ALA A 403 5.28 -31.77 31.98
CA ALA A 403 4.61 -30.62 32.57
C ALA A 403 5.07 -30.36 34.02
N LYS A 404 5.16 -31.41 34.85
CA LYS A 404 5.67 -31.32 36.23
C LYS A 404 7.11 -30.78 36.29
N GLU A 405 7.97 -31.25 35.40
CA GLU A 405 9.35 -30.75 35.27
C GLU A 405 9.36 -29.25 35.01
N LYS A 406 8.59 -28.78 34.02
CA LYS A 406 8.55 -27.34 33.65
C LYS A 406 7.84 -26.47 34.68
N ILE A 407 6.82 -26.97 35.36
CA ILE A 407 6.20 -26.30 36.52
C ILE A 407 7.26 -26.11 37.62
N SER A 408 8.09 -27.12 37.89
CA SER A 408 9.10 -27.03 38.95
C SER A 408 10.14 -25.93 38.66
N LEU A 409 10.46 -25.68 37.38
CA LEU A 409 11.35 -24.59 36.96
C LEU A 409 10.72 -23.20 37.13
N ALA A 410 9.41 -23.07 36.89
CA ALA A 410 8.69 -21.81 37.00
C ALA A 410 7.30 -22.03 37.62
N PRO A 411 7.20 -22.19 38.96
CA PRO A 411 5.94 -22.58 39.61
C PRO A 411 4.77 -21.63 39.37
N GLN A 412 5.05 -20.34 39.24
CA GLN A 412 4.05 -19.29 38.99
C GLN A 412 3.73 -19.08 37.48
N ASN A 413 4.23 -19.94 36.59
CA ASN A 413 3.92 -19.86 35.16
C ASN A 413 2.62 -20.60 34.83
N GLN A 414 1.60 -19.90 34.34
CA GLN A 414 0.29 -20.49 34.05
C GLN A 414 0.30 -21.53 32.91
N SER A 415 1.13 -21.34 31.88
CA SER A 415 1.10 -22.19 30.67
C SER A 415 1.28 -23.69 30.95
N PRO A 416 2.31 -24.14 31.69
CA PRO A 416 2.48 -25.57 31.98
C PRO A 416 1.42 -26.12 32.95
N TRP A 417 0.81 -25.29 33.81
CA TRP A 417 -0.35 -25.70 34.62
C TRP A 417 -1.58 -25.96 33.75
N ASN A 418 -1.89 -25.05 32.82
CA ASN A 418 -2.98 -25.23 31.86
C ASN A 418 -2.73 -26.46 30.96
N TYR A 419 -1.48 -26.66 30.54
CA TYR A 419 -1.09 -27.85 29.78
C TYR A 419 -1.29 -29.14 30.59
N LEU A 420 -0.84 -29.18 31.85
CA LEU A 420 -1.03 -30.32 32.73
C LEU A 420 -2.51 -30.68 32.88
N PHE A 421 -3.39 -29.68 33.08
CA PHE A 421 -4.83 -29.92 33.09
C PHE A 421 -5.34 -30.56 31.80
N GLY A 422 -4.96 -30.04 30.65
CA GLY A 422 -5.35 -30.60 29.36
C GLY A 422 -4.88 -32.05 29.18
N VAL A 423 -3.65 -32.37 29.58
CA VAL A 423 -3.10 -33.73 29.53
C VAL A 423 -3.89 -34.69 30.43
N LEU A 424 -4.21 -34.26 31.65
CA LEU A 424 -5.01 -35.06 32.58
C LEU A 424 -6.41 -35.33 32.02
N SER A 425 -7.07 -34.31 31.47
CA SER A 425 -8.37 -34.45 30.82
C SER A 425 -8.31 -35.42 29.64
N LYS A 426 -7.31 -35.29 28.75
CA LYS A 426 -7.12 -36.18 27.60
C LYS A 426 -6.91 -37.63 28.02
N GLY A 427 -6.12 -37.87 29.06
CA GLY A 427 -5.86 -39.21 29.59
C GLY A 427 -6.91 -39.76 30.55
N ALA A 428 -8.03 -39.04 30.78
CA ALA A 428 -9.01 -39.35 31.82
C ALA A 428 -8.36 -39.63 33.19
N ARG A 429 -7.27 -38.93 33.51
CA ARG A 429 -6.54 -39.08 34.78
C ARG A 429 -7.20 -38.16 35.83
N PRO A 430 -7.52 -38.67 37.02
CA PRO A 430 -8.09 -37.83 38.08
C PRO A 430 -7.07 -36.80 38.57
N LEU A 431 -7.52 -35.61 39.00
CA LEU A 431 -6.61 -34.58 39.52
C LEU A 431 -5.81 -35.08 40.74
N THR A 432 -6.40 -36.01 41.52
CA THR A 432 -5.75 -36.68 42.66
C THR A 432 -4.45 -37.39 42.29
N SER A 433 -4.27 -37.80 41.02
CA SER A 433 -3.02 -38.41 40.53
C SER A 433 -1.80 -37.48 40.59
N VAL A 434 -2.01 -36.17 40.72
CA VAL A 434 -0.94 -35.17 40.87
C VAL A 434 -1.06 -34.33 42.15
N LYS A 435 -1.87 -34.79 43.11
CA LYS A 435 -2.13 -34.10 44.39
C LYS A 435 -0.85 -33.73 45.13
N GLU A 436 -0.02 -34.72 45.46
CA GLU A 436 1.22 -34.51 46.23
C GLU A 436 2.15 -33.49 45.57
N PHE A 437 2.19 -33.48 44.24
CA PHE A 437 2.97 -32.51 43.49
C PHE A 437 2.40 -31.09 43.63
N ALA A 438 1.09 -30.91 43.51
CA ALA A 438 0.45 -29.60 43.65
C ALA A 438 0.54 -29.08 45.10
N GLU A 439 0.33 -29.94 46.10
CA GLU A 439 0.47 -29.61 47.52
C GLU A 439 1.88 -29.15 47.87
N GLY A 440 2.91 -29.66 47.17
CA GLY A 440 4.30 -29.21 47.35
C GLY A 440 4.54 -27.72 47.09
N PHE A 441 3.61 -26.98 46.50
CA PHE A 441 3.71 -25.53 46.26
C PHE A 441 2.97 -24.65 47.27
N VAL A 442 2.29 -25.25 48.25
CA VAL A 442 1.47 -24.55 49.25
C VAL A 442 1.78 -25.10 50.64
N SER A 443 2.10 -24.24 51.61
CA SER A 443 2.31 -24.63 53.00
C SER A 443 1.58 -23.68 53.95
N ALA A 444 1.10 -24.24 55.08
CA ALA A 444 0.44 -23.51 56.16
C ALA A 444 -0.69 -22.56 55.68
N LEU A 445 -1.49 -23.01 54.71
CA LEU A 445 -2.55 -22.20 54.09
C LEU A 445 -3.57 -21.74 55.13
N GLY A 446 -3.79 -20.43 55.23
CA GLY A 446 -4.68 -19.82 56.21
C GLY A 446 -4.07 -19.58 57.60
N GLU A 447 -2.81 -19.93 57.81
CA GLU A 447 -2.07 -19.71 59.07
C GLU A 447 -1.07 -18.54 58.95
N ASP A 448 -0.45 -18.15 60.07
CA ASP A 448 0.54 -17.06 60.12
C ASP A 448 1.79 -17.36 59.27
N ALA A 449 2.15 -18.64 59.13
CA ALA A 449 3.30 -19.11 58.36
C ALA A 449 2.97 -19.43 56.88
N GLU A 450 1.83 -18.96 56.36
CA GLU A 450 1.34 -19.27 55.01
C GLU A 450 2.35 -18.87 53.90
N GLU A 451 2.76 -19.88 53.12
CA GLU A 451 3.61 -19.71 51.94
C GLU A 451 2.98 -20.40 50.72
N VAL A 452 2.77 -19.64 49.65
CA VAL A 452 2.28 -20.14 48.36
C VAL A 452 3.30 -19.78 47.28
N ARG A 453 3.98 -20.80 46.75
CA ARG A 453 4.94 -20.64 45.65
C ARG A 453 4.27 -20.59 44.28
N SER A 454 3.00 -21.02 44.20
CA SER A 454 2.21 -20.96 42.97
C SER A 454 0.72 -20.74 43.27
N SER A 455 0.18 -19.60 42.86
CA SER A 455 -1.27 -19.38 42.91
C SER A 455 -2.04 -20.26 41.91
N HIS A 456 -1.37 -20.75 40.86
CA HIS A 456 -1.94 -21.73 39.93
C HIS A 456 -2.06 -23.12 40.57
N ALA A 457 -1.09 -23.53 41.41
CA ALA A 457 -1.25 -24.72 42.24
C ALA A 457 -2.43 -24.56 43.21
N LEU A 458 -2.64 -23.37 43.76
CA LEU A 458 -3.76 -23.11 44.66
C LEU A 458 -5.14 -23.19 43.96
N ASP A 459 -5.29 -22.69 42.72
CA ASP A 459 -6.51 -22.92 41.91
C ASP A 459 -6.66 -24.41 41.54
N PHE A 460 -5.54 -25.10 41.29
CA PHE A 460 -5.55 -26.54 41.04
C PHE A 460 -6.08 -27.32 42.25
N LEU A 461 -5.55 -27.04 43.43
CA LEU A 461 -5.96 -27.68 44.68
C LEU A 461 -7.41 -27.37 45.03
N ALA A 462 -7.89 -26.14 44.75
CA ALA A 462 -9.29 -25.81 44.94
C ALA A 462 -10.23 -26.75 44.14
N LYS A 463 -9.91 -27.02 42.87
CA LYS A 463 -10.68 -27.96 42.04
C LYS A 463 -10.55 -29.40 42.51
N LEU A 464 -9.33 -29.80 42.89
CA LEU A 464 -9.05 -31.15 43.39
C LEU A 464 -9.83 -31.46 44.68
N TYR A 465 -9.78 -30.55 45.66
CA TYR A 465 -10.51 -30.74 46.93
C TYR A 465 -12.02 -30.72 46.72
N ASP A 466 -12.51 -29.94 45.75
CA ASP A 466 -13.92 -29.95 45.35
C ASP A 466 -14.33 -31.32 44.76
N GLU A 467 -13.52 -31.91 43.89
CA GLU A 467 -13.70 -33.26 43.34
C GLU A 467 -13.63 -34.36 44.43
N GLU A 468 -12.78 -34.19 45.44
CA GLU A 468 -12.69 -35.10 46.60
C GLU A 468 -13.83 -34.90 47.61
N GLY A 469 -14.63 -33.83 47.47
CA GLY A 469 -15.71 -33.48 48.40
C GLY A 469 -15.27 -32.71 49.65
N ASP A 470 -14.00 -32.31 49.75
CA ASP A 470 -13.46 -31.47 50.83
C ASP A 470 -13.74 -29.99 50.53
N LYS A 471 -15.02 -29.61 50.68
CA LYS A 471 -15.54 -28.28 50.37
C LYS A 471 -14.86 -27.18 51.20
N ASP A 472 -14.50 -27.48 52.45
CA ASP A 472 -13.86 -26.51 53.36
C ASP A 472 -12.47 -26.14 52.87
N LYS A 473 -11.64 -27.12 52.47
CA LYS A 473 -10.32 -26.83 51.89
C LYS A 473 -10.42 -26.16 50.52
N ALA A 474 -11.38 -26.58 49.71
CA ALA A 474 -11.61 -25.95 48.41
C ALA A 474 -12.00 -24.46 48.56
N GLU A 475 -12.94 -24.14 49.46
CA GLU A 475 -13.31 -22.77 49.80
C GLU A 475 -12.12 -21.98 50.37
N LEU A 476 -11.33 -22.60 51.26
CA LEU A 476 -10.13 -21.97 51.81
C LEU A 476 -9.16 -21.57 50.69
N CYS A 477 -8.86 -22.46 49.75
CA CYS A 477 -8.00 -22.14 48.60
C CYS A 477 -8.52 -20.95 47.79
N LEU A 478 -9.81 -20.97 47.42
CA LEU A 478 -10.44 -19.90 46.63
C LEU A 478 -10.45 -18.56 47.38
N ARG A 479 -10.74 -18.59 48.68
CA ARG A 479 -10.73 -17.39 49.52
C ARG A 479 -9.33 -16.79 49.61
N ARG A 480 -8.30 -17.61 49.85
CA ARG A 480 -6.90 -17.15 49.94
C ARG A 480 -6.36 -16.64 48.60
N LEU A 481 -6.83 -17.19 47.47
CA LEU A 481 -6.60 -16.60 46.14
C LEU A 481 -7.13 -15.17 46.06
N GLY A 482 -8.40 -14.95 46.38
CA GLY A 482 -8.99 -13.60 46.32
C GLY A 482 -8.41 -12.61 47.31
N GLU A 483 -8.09 -13.04 48.53
CA GLU A 483 -7.63 -12.14 49.59
C GLU A 483 -6.14 -11.75 49.49
N LYS A 484 -5.28 -12.65 48.98
CA LYS A 484 -3.82 -12.46 49.06
C LYS A 484 -3.07 -12.82 47.79
N TRP A 485 -3.32 -13.99 47.21
CA TRP A 485 -2.42 -14.57 46.20
C TRP A 485 -2.77 -14.21 44.76
N ASP A 486 -3.98 -13.71 44.53
CA ASP A 486 -4.47 -13.26 43.22
C ASP A 486 -5.64 -12.25 43.36
N PRO A 487 -5.42 -11.11 44.05
CA PRO A 487 -6.48 -10.17 44.40
C PRO A 487 -7.09 -9.46 43.18
N VAL A 488 -6.39 -9.40 42.05
CA VAL A 488 -6.93 -8.83 40.80
C VAL A 488 -8.16 -9.60 40.29
N ARG A 489 -8.27 -10.90 40.63
CA ARG A 489 -9.42 -11.76 40.30
C ARG A 489 -10.31 -12.06 41.51
N GLU A 490 -10.26 -11.24 42.58
CA GLU A 490 -11.06 -11.44 43.79
C GLU A 490 -12.55 -11.69 43.50
N GLY A 491 -13.17 -10.91 42.61
CA GLY A 491 -14.56 -11.09 42.20
C GLY A 491 -14.83 -12.46 41.57
N TYR A 492 -13.91 -12.96 40.75
CA TYR A 492 -13.99 -14.30 40.16
C TYR A 492 -13.87 -15.40 41.23
N TRP A 493 -12.98 -15.24 42.20
CA TRP A 493 -12.82 -16.21 43.28
C TRP A 493 -14.02 -16.25 44.22
N LYS A 494 -14.59 -15.09 44.56
CA LYS A 494 -15.87 -15.00 45.29
C LYS A 494 -16.99 -15.70 44.54
N TYR A 495 -17.10 -15.50 43.23
CA TYR A 495 -18.05 -16.23 42.39
C TYR A 495 -17.82 -17.75 42.43
N ARG A 496 -16.57 -18.23 42.31
CA ARG A 496 -16.25 -19.67 42.42
C ARG A 496 -16.66 -20.26 43.79
N VAL A 497 -16.52 -19.51 44.89
CA VAL A 497 -17.01 -19.92 46.22
C VAL A 497 -18.53 -20.07 46.22
N THR A 498 -19.27 -19.17 45.55
CA THR A 498 -20.75 -19.32 45.47
C THR A 498 -21.16 -20.59 44.72
N LEU A 499 -20.47 -20.94 43.62
CA LEU A 499 -20.71 -22.18 42.87
C LEU A 499 -20.43 -23.44 43.72
N LEU A 500 -19.40 -23.38 44.56
CA LEU A 500 -19.03 -24.48 45.45
C LEU A 500 -20.13 -24.75 46.49
N LYS A 501 -20.79 -23.70 46.98
CA LYS A 501 -21.88 -23.76 47.97
C LYS A 501 -23.24 -24.14 47.37
N SER A 502 -23.51 -23.76 46.12
CA SER A 502 -24.77 -24.06 45.44
C SER A 502 -24.87 -25.49 44.87
N GLY A 503 -23.86 -26.34 45.09
CA GLY A 503 -23.90 -27.72 44.63
C GLY A 503 -23.82 -27.89 43.11
N GLY A 504 -23.35 -26.89 42.37
CA GLY A 504 -23.20 -26.98 40.93
C GLY A 504 -24.53 -27.12 40.18
N GLU A 505 -25.56 -26.33 40.54
CA GLU A 505 -26.64 -26.05 39.58
C GLU A 505 -26.03 -25.32 38.39
N LYS A 506 -25.74 -26.07 37.31
CA LYS A 506 -25.39 -25.52 36.01
C LYS A 506 -26.53 -24.58 35.59
N ALA A 507 -26.30 -23.29 35.65
CA ALA A 507 -27.13 -22.32 34.97
C ALA A 507 -27.06 -22.63 33.47
N GLN A 508 -28.11 -23.28 32.98
CA GLN A 508 -28.47 -23.28 31.56
C GLN A 508 -29.08 -21.90 31.28
N GLU A 509 -28.32 -21.02 30.65
CA GLU A 509 -28.85 -19.98 29.75
C GLU A 509 -27.97 -19.90 28.49
#